data_AF-A0A6G8PZK9-F1
#
_entry.id   AF-A0A6G8PZK9-F1
#
_cell.length_a   1.000
_cell.length_b   1.000
_cell.length_c   1.000
_cell.angle_alpha   90.00
_cell.angle_beta   90.00
_cell.angle_gamma   90.00
#
_symmetry.space_group_name_H-M   'P 1'
#
loop_
_entity.id
_entity.type
_entity.pdbx_description
1 polymer ?
#
loop_
_entity_poly.entity_id
_entity_poly.type
_entity_poly.pdbx_seq_one_letter_code
_entity_poly.pdbx_strand_id
1 'polypeptide(L)'
;MTAEQRRFFENLLAYLRDGLEARKDPEAAEQRARMFASLAGEAGRDQVLEDKRLAEGGFVYLLEEGKRRTRRIGELFPADAPAVLAEMERTAAVSGEFVESDGATYVIEYGGRKLVTPDPGDPSAPLRVRWRELEGRWPRP
;
A
#
# COMPACT_ATOMS: atom_id res chain seq x y z
N MET A 1 17.09 19.50 -1.09
CA MET A 1 15.77 19.11 -0.54
C MET A 1 15.23 20.25 0.33
N THR A 2 13.97 20.64 0.15
CA THR A 2 13.30 21.68 0.94
C THR A 2 12.73 21.13 2.26
N ALA A 3 12.36 22.01 3.20
CA ALA A 3 11.70 21.60 4.45
C ALA A 3 10.35 20.90 4.20
N GLU A 4 9.61 21.35 3.20
CA GLU A 4 8.35 20.76 2.75
C GLU A 4 8.52 19.32 2.25
N GLN A 5 9.56 19.07 1.45
CA GLN A 5 9.90 17.72 0.96
C GLN A 5 10.32 16.79 2.10
N ARG A 6 11.11 17.30 3.06
CA ARG A 6 11.48 16.52 4.25
C ARG A 6 10.23 16.11 5.05
N ARG A 7 9.34 17.05 5.33
CA ARG A 7 8.10 16.80 6.07
C ARG A 7 7.19 15.81 5.33
N PHE A 8 7.08 15.94 4.00
CA PHE A 8 6.34 14.97 3.19
C PHE A 8 6.92 13.56 3.33
N PHE A 9 8.24 13.43 3.24
CA PHE A 9 8.90 12.14 3.40
C PHE A 9 8.70 11.55 4.80
N GLU A 10 8.76 12.35 5.85
CA GLU A 10 8.46 11.91 7.22
C GLU A 10 7.02 11.42 7.36
N ASN A 11 6.05 12.11 6.76
CA ASN A 11 4.64 11.67 6.73
C ASN A 11 4.47 10.37 5.95
N LEU A 12 5.17 10.21 4.83
CA LEU A 12 5.18 8.97 4.07
C LEU A 12 5.74 7.82 4.90
N LEU A 13 6.85 8.02 5.60
CA LEU A 13 7.42 7.02 6.50
C LEU A 13 6.46 6.66 7.64
N ALA A 14 5.76 7.64 8.23
CA ALA A 14 4.76 7.37 9.26
C ALA A 14 3.63 6.49 8.74
N TYR A 15 3.06 6.85 7.58
CA TYR A 15 2.02 6.05 6.92
C TYR A 15 2.48 4.60 6.64
N LEU A 16 3.71 4.43 6.14
CA LEU A 16 4.26 3.10 5.89
C LEU A 16 4.44 2.31 7.19
N ARG A 17 4.90 2.94 8.29
CA ARG A 17 5.03 2.29 9.60
C ARG A 17 3.69 1.82 10.13
N ASP A 18 2.67 2.67 10.09
CA ASP A 18 1.33 2.31 10.53
C ASP A 18 0.78 1.12 9.73
N GLY A 19 1.00 1.13 8.41
CA GLY A 19 0.64 0.00 7.54
C GLY A 19 1.42 -1.28 7.83
N LEU A 20 2.68 -1.20 8.27
CA LEU A 20 3.44 -2.38 8.70
C LEU A 20 2.89 -2.94 10.02
N GLU A 21 2.66 -2.08 11.01
CA GLU A 21 2.09 -2.50 12.30
C GLU A 21 0.72 -3.17 12.13
N ALA A 22 -0.16 -2.57 11.32
CA ALA A 22 -1.47 -3.15 11.03
C ALA A 22 -1.41 -4.52 10.32
N ARG A 23 -0.31 -4.84 9.63
CA ARG A 23 -0.09 -6.14 8.97
C ARG A 23 0.45 -7.22 9.91
N LYS A 24 1.13 -6.83 11.00
CA LYS A 24 1.68 -7.76 12.00
C LYS A 24 0.60 -8.39 12.89
N ASP A 25 -0.54 -7.71 13.05
CA ASP A 25 -1.66 -8.21 13.85
C ASP A 25 -2.09 -9.61 13.36
N PRO A 26 -2.01 -10.65 14.22
CA PRO A 26 -2.26 -12.02 13.81
C PRO A 26 -3.74 -12.27 13.49
N GLU A 27 -4.67 -11.66 14.22
CA GLU A 27 -6.11 -11.85 14.01
C GLU A 27 -6.55 -11.16 12.71
N ALA A 28 -6.10 -9.91 12.50
CA ALA A 28 -6.37 -9.17 11.27
C ALA A 28 -5.73 -9.83 10.05
N ALA A 29 -4.52 -10.39 10.19
CA ALA A 29 -3.88 -11.14 9.11
C ALA A 29 -4.65 -12.43 8.77
N GLU A 30 -5.14 -13.16 9.77
CA GLU A 30 -5.94 -14.35 9.51
C GLU A 30 -7.29 -14.03 8.86
N GLN A 31 -7.95 -12.96 9.33
CA GLN A 31 -9.18 -12.46 8.71
C GLN A 31 -8.96 -12.08 7.24
N ARG A 32 -7.90 -11.30 6.96
CA ARG A 32 -7.51 -10.94 5.58
C ARG A 32 -7.18 -12.18 4.76
N ALA A 33 -6.47 -13.16 5.31
CA ALA A 33 -6.09 -14.37 4.60
C ALA A 33 -7.32 -15.19 4.18
N ARG A 34 -8.34 -15.30 5.05
CA ARG A 34 -9.62 -15.95 4.71
C ARG A 34 -10.38 -15.17 3.63
N MET A 35 -10.38 -13.84 3.74
CA MET A 35 -11.02 -12.96 2.78
C MET A 35 -10.38 -13.06 1.39
N PHE A 36 -9.05 -12.98 1.30
CA PHE A 36 -8.36 -13.12 0.02
C PHE A 36 -8.38 -14.56 -0.50
N ALA A 37 -8.46 -15.58 0.37
CA ALA A 37 -8.70 -16.95 -0.06
C ALA A 37 -10.06 -17.14 -0.74
N SER A 38 -11.11 -16.46 -0.28
CA SER A 38 -12.43 -16.54 -0.92
C SER A 38 -12.43 -15.90 -2.31
N LEU A 39 -11.59 -14.88 -2.54
CA LEU A 39 -11.46 -14.17 -3.80
C LEU A 39 -10.51 -14.90 -4.78
N ALA A 40 -9.30 -15.27 -4.33
CA ALA A 40 -8.21 -15.72 -5.20
C ALA A 40 -7.62 -17.09 -4.80
N GLY A 41 -8.30 -17.86 -3.93
CA GLY A 41 -7.85 -19.18 -3.50
C GLY A 41 -6.55 -19.15 -2.70
N GLU A 42 -5.75 -20.21 -2.78
CA GLU A 42 -4.48 -20.32 -2.05
C GLU A 42 -3.52 -19.17 -2.35
N ALA A 43 -3.47 -18.70 -3.61
CA ALA A 43 -2.63 -17.56 -4.00
C ALA A 43 -2.98 -16.27 -3.22
N GLY A 44 -4.26 -16.02 -2.96
CA GLY A 44 -4.70 -14.88 -2.17
C GLY A 44 -4.28 -15.00 -0.69
N ARG A 45 -4.40 -16.20 -0.12
CA ARG A 45 -3.94 -16.50 1.24
C ARG A 45 -2.43 -16.32 1.37
N ASP A 46 -1.67 -16.89 0.44
CA ASP A 46 -0.21 -16.87 0.46
C ASP A 46 0.34 -15.45 0.34
N GLN A 47 -0.29 -14.59 -0.48
CA GLN A 47 0.08 -13.18 -0.57
C GLN A 47 -0.12 -12.45 0.77
N VAL A 48 -1.21 -12.71 1.50
CA VAL A 48 -1.44 -12.08 2.82
C VAL A 48 -0.41 -12.56 3.85
N LEU A 49 -0.05 -13.85 3.83
CA LEU A 49 0.97 -14.39 4.74
C LEU A 49 2.35 -13.85 4.42
N GLU A 50 2.69 -13.70 3.15
CA GLU A 50 3.93 -13.06 2.71
C GLU A 50 3.98 -11.59 3.12
N ASP A 51 2.88 -10.84 2.96
CA ASP A 51 2.80 -9.44 3.38
C ASP A 51 2.97 -9.29 4.90
N LYS A 52 2.44 -10.24 5.69
CA LYS A 52 2.68 -10.29 7.13
C LYS A 52 4.17 -10.54 7.43
N ARG A 53 4.78 -11.55 6.80
CA ARG A 53 6.21 -11.88 6.99
C ARG A 53 7.12 -10.71 6.65
N LEU A 54 6.83 -10.01 5.56
CA LEU A 54 7.56 -8.80 5.16
C LEU A 54 7.36 -7.68 6.17
N ALA A 55 6.13 -7.50 6.69
CA ALA A 55 5.84 -6.50 7.70
C ALA A 55 6.58 -6.75 9.02
N GLU A 56 6.66 -8.00 9.48
CA GLU A 56 7.47 -8.41 10.64
C GLU A 56 8.95 -8.08 10.44
N GLY A 57 9.47 -8.25 9.22
CA GLY A 57 10.83 -7.86 8.83
C GLY A 57 11.03 -6.36 8.55
N GLY A 58 9.97 -5.54 8.66
CA GLY A 58 10.02 -4.10 8.38
C GLY A 58 10.20 -3.74 6.91
N PHE A 59 9.82 -4.62 5.99
CA PHE A 59 9.95 -4.40 4.55
C PHE A 59 8.72 -3.72 3.95
N VAL A 60 8.95 -2.76 3.07
CA VAL A 60 7.92 -2.14 2.24
C VAL A 60 8.18 -2.44 0.77
N TYR A 61 7.13 -2.34 -0.04
CA TYR A 61 7.23 -2.47 -1.49
C TYR A 61 7.60 -1.13 -2.14
N LEU A 62 8.38 -1.22 -3.21
CA LEU A 62 8.75 -0.12 -4.10
C LEU A 62 8.55 -0.58 -5.54
N LEU A 63 8.18 0.33 -6.42
CA LEU A 63 8.10 0.08 -7.85
C LEU A 63 9.26 0.80 -8.55
N GLU A 64 10.32 0.05 -8.84
CA GLU A 64 11.53 0.53 -9.50
C GLU A 64 11.57 -0.04 -10.93
N GLU A 65 11.62 0.82 -11.95
CA GLU A 65 11.68 0.40 -13.36
C GLU A 65 10.56 -0.59 -13.75
N GLY A 66 9.35 -0.40 -13.21
CA GLY A 66 8.21 -1.28 -13.44
C GLY A 66 8.27 -2.63 -12.71
N LYS A 67 9.31 -2.87 -11.89
CA LYS A 67 9.47 -4.10 -11.10
C LYS A 67 9.22 -3.81 -9.62
N ARG A 68 8.38 -4.65 -9.01
CA ARG A 68 8.15 -4.60 -7.57
C ARG A 68 9.39 -5.12 -6.84
N ARG A 69 9.95 -4.31 -5.95
CA ARG A 69 11.08 -4.61 -5.06
C ARG A 69 10.66 -4.42 -3.62
N THR A 70 11.44 -4.94 -2.69
CA THR A 70 11.25 -4.74 -1.26
C THR A 70 12.48 -4.10 -0.65
N ARG A 71 12.31 -3.13 0.25
CA ARG A 71 13.38 -2.53 1.05
C ARG A 71 12.94 -2.36 2.49
N ARG A 72 13.88 -2.40 3.44
CA ARG A 72 13.56 -2.11 4.84
C ARG A 72 13.20 -0.64 5.00
N ILE A 73 12.19 -0.36 5.80
CA ILE A 73 11.73 1.01 6.05
C ILE A 73 12.80 1.91 6.69
N GLY A 74 13.70 1.34 7.48
CA GLY A 74 14.84 2.05 8.08
C GLY A 74 15.96 2.39 7.09
N GLU A 75 15.92 1.83 5.88
CA GLU A 75 16.88 2.05 4.79
C GLU A 75 16.29 2.93 3.68
N LEU A 76 15.08 3.48 3.88
CA LEU A 76 14.48 4.40 2.94
C LEU A 76 15.09 5.79 3.09
N PHE A 77 15.38 6.40 1.94
CA PHE A 77 15.83 7.77 1.83
C PHE A 77 14.84 8.57 0.98
N PRO A 78 14.88 9.92 1.02
CA PRO A 78 13.99 10.74 0.20
C PRO A 78 14.01 10.39 -1.29
N ALA A 79 15.14 9.89 -1.83
CA ALA A 79 15.25 9.45 -3.22
C ALA A 79 14.34 8.25 -3.56
N ASP A 80 13.88 7.50 -2.57
CA ASP A 80 13.01 6.33 -2.75
C ASP A 80 11.51 6.69 -2.79
N ALA A 81 11.15 7.92 -2.38
CA ALA A 81 9.76 8.37 -2.35
C ALA A 81 9.01 8.19 -3.69
N PRO A 82 9.60 8.49 -4.88
CA PRO A 82 8.96 8.21 -6.15
C PRO A 82 8.59 6.74 -6.35
N ALA A 83 9.49 5.82 -6.01
CA ALA A 83 9.28 4.38 -6.20
C ALA A 83 8.24 3.82 -5.23
N VAL A 84 8.23 4.30 -3.98
CA VAL A 84 7.18 3.97 -3.01
C VAL A 84 5.82 4.45 -3.53
N LEU A 85 5.74 5.69 -4.00
CA LEU A 85 4.46 6.23 -4.46
C LEU A 85 3.98 5.64 -5.76
N ALA A 86 4.89 5.25 -6.65
CA ALA A 86 4.53 4.50 -7.85
C ALA A 86 3.89 3.14 -7.49
N GLU A 87 4.37 2.45 -6.46
CA GLU A 87 3.72 1.22 -5.97
C GLU A 87 2.36 1.51 -5.31
N MET A 88 2.23 2.62 -4.58
CA MET A 88 0.95 3.02 -3.98
C MET A 88 -0.10 3.35 -5.06
N GLU A 89 0.29 4.08 -6.11
CA GLU A 89 -0.56 4.37 -7.27
C GLU A 89 -0.94 3.10 -8.01
N ARG A 90 0.01 2.18 -8.25
CA ARG A 90 -0.27 0.87 -8.86
C ARG A 90 -1.28 0.08 -8.04
N THR A 91 -1.10 0.04 -6.71
CA THR A 91 -2.00 -0.70 -5.81
C THR A 91 -3.40 -0.07 -5.80
N ALA A 92 -3.49 1.26 -5.78
CA ALA A 92 -4.77 1.97 -5.84
C ALA A 92 -5.50 1.74 -7.17
N ALA A 93 -4.76 1.72 -8.29
CA ALA A 93 -5.33 1.44 -9.62
C ALA A 93 -5.86 0.01 -9.72
N VAL A 94 -5.06 -0.99 -9.29
CA VAL A 94 -5.50 -2.39 -9.26
C VAL A 94 -6.71 -2.57 -8.36
N SER A 95 -6.72 -1.96 -7.17
CA SER A 95 -7.90 -1.98 -6.32
C SER A 95 -9.10 -1.38 -7.05
N GLY A 96 -8.98 -0.20 -7.66
CA GLY A 96 -10.08 0.44 -8.39
C GLY A 96 -10.65 -0.36 -9.57
N GLU A 97 -9.87 -1.22 -10.22
CA GLU A 97 -10.37 -2.12 -11.27
C GLU A 97 -11.32 -3.20 -10.74
N PHE A 98 -11.13 -3.57 -9.48
CA PHE A 98 -11.86 -4.66 -8.82
C PHE A 98 -12.77 -4.14 -7.70
N VAL A 99 -12.86 -2.84 -7.48
CA VAL A 99 -13.48 -2.26 -6.30
C VAL A 99 -14.43 -1.12 -6.67
N GLU A 100 -15.67 -1.25 -6.20
CA GLU A 100 -16.64 -0.16 -6.17
C GLU A 100 -16.83 0.31 -4.73
N SER A 101 -16.81 1.63 -4.50
CA SER A 101 -17.18 2.25 -3.22
C SER A 101 -18.22 3.34 -3.43
N ASP A 102 -19.23 3.35 -2.57
CA ASP A 102 -20.24 4.42 -2.46
C ASP A 102 -20.01 5.33 -1.24
N GLY A 103 -18.88 5.18 -0.55
CA GLY A 103 -18.52 5.90 0.67
C GLY A 103 -19.10 5.31 1.96
N ALA A 104 -19.96 4.28 1.89
CA ALA A 104 -20.43 3.53 3.04
C ALA A 104 -20.00 2.05 2.96
N THR A 105 -20.00 1.49 1.76
CA THR A 105 -19.65 0.11 1.46
C THR A 105 -18.60 0.02 0.37
N TYR A 106 -17.81 -1.04 0.46
CA TYR A 106 -16.68 -1.35 -0.38
C TYR A 106 -16.91 -2.76 -0.93
N VAL A 107 -17.06 -2.86 -2.24
CA VAL A 107 -17.36 -4.10 -2.96
C VAL A 107 -16.12 -4.53 -3.74
N ILE A 108 -15.53 -5.67 -3.39
CA ILE A 108 -14.42 -6.27 -4.14
C ILE A 108 -14.96 -7.35 -5.06
N GLU A 109 -14.75 -7.22 -6.37
CA GLU A 109 -15.01 -8.25 -7.36
C GLU A 109 -13.71 -8.84 -7.89
N TYR A 110 -13.50 -10.14 -7.75
CA TYR A 110 -12.33 -10.82 -8.32
C TYR A 110 -12.72 -12.21 -8.83
N GLY A 111 -12.38 -12.51 -10.08
CA GLY A 111 -12.68 -13.82 -10.69
C GLY A 111 -14.18 -14.18 -10.69
N GLY A 112 -15.07 -13.18 -10.81
CA GLY A 112 -16.53 -13.35 -10.77
C GLY A 112 -17.14 -13.54 -9.38
N ARG A 113 -16.36 -13.37 -8.30
CA ARG A 113 -16.83 -13.40 -6.91
C ARG A 113 -16.87 -12.00 -6.34
N LYS A 114 -17.92 -11.68 -5.59
CA LYS A 114 -18.11 -10.38 -4.92
C LYS A 114 -18.01 -10.52 -3.41
N LEU A 115 -17.29 -9.59 -2.78
CA LEU A 115 -17.23 -9.40 -1.34
C LEU A 115 -17.71 -7.99 -1.02
N VAL A 116 -18.65 -7.87 -0.07
CA VAL A 116 -19.13 -6.56 0.42
C VAL A 116 -18.64 -6.37 1.85
N THR A 117 -17.98 -5.25 2.13
CA THR A 117 -17.45 -4.88 3.46
C THR A 117 -17.65 -3.38 3.70
N PRO A 118 -17.67 -2.86 4.94
CA PRO A 118 -17.65 -1.42 5.19
C PRO A 118 -16.47 -0.74 4.49
N ASP A 119 -16.67 0.47 3.99
CA ASP A 119 -15.63 1.22 3.29
C ASP A 119 -14.59 1.81 4.26
N PRO A 120 -13.31 1.37 4.21
CA PRO A 120 -12.25 1.99 5.01
C PRO A 120 -11.76 3.34 4.42
N GLY A 121 -12.22 3.71 3.23
CA GLY A 121 -11.66 4.81 2.43
C GLY A 121 -10.28 4.48 1.85
N ASP A 122 -9.71 5.43 1.09
CA ASP A 122 -8.32 5.35 0.64
C ASP A 122 -7.42 6.24 1.51
N PRO A 123 -6.82 5.70 2.59
CA PRO A 123 -5.96 6.47 3.48
C PRO A 123 -4.66 6.94 2.78
N SER A 124 -4.34 6.39 1.60
CA SER A 124 -3.19 6.82 0.81
C SER A 124 -3.48 8.05 -0.06
N ALA A 125 -4.75 8.36 -0.34
CA ALA A 125 -5.14 9.40 -1.28
C ALA A 125 -4.53 10.78 -0.97
N PRO A 126 -4.50 11.27 0.30
CA PRO A 126 -3.87 12.55 0.62
C PRO A 126 -2.38 12.61 0.28
N LEU A 127 -1.65 11.50 0.48
CA LEU A 127 -0.23 11.41 0.15
C LEU A 127 -0.01 11.43 -1.36
N ARG A 128 -0.83 10.70 -2.11
CA ARG A 128 -0.78 10.66 -3.59
C ARG A 128 -1.11 12.02 -4.21
N VAL A 129 -2.12 12.71 -3.70
CA VAL A 129 -2.46 14.09 -4.13
C VAL A 129 -1.29 15.02 -3.87
N ARG A 130 -0.76 15.00 -2.64
CA ARG A 130 0.35 15.89 -2.26
C ARG A 130 1.62 15.63 -3.05
N TRP A 131 1.87 14.38 -3.43
CA TRP A 131 3.00 14.02 -4.26
C TRP A 131 2.99 14.69 -5.63
N ARG A 132 1.84 14.72 -6.32
CA ARG A 132 1.71 15.35 -7.65
C ARG A 132 2.10 16.82 -7.64
N GLU A 133 1.93 17.50 -6.51
CA GLU A 133 2.34 18.89 -6.31
C GLU A 133 3.85 19.07 -6.07
N LEU A 134 4.52 18.02 -5.58
CA LEU A 134 5.91 18.04 -5.15
C LEU A 134 6.87 17.34 -6.12
N GLU A 135 6.40 16.38 -6.91
CA GLU A 135 7.22 15.48 -7.73
C GLU A 135 8.10 16.23 -8.73
N GLY A 136 7.58 17.29 -9.35
CA GLY A 136 8.31 18.11 -10.32
C GLY A 136 9.52 18.85 -9.74
N ARG A 137 9.60 18.97 -8.40
CA ARG A 137 10.70 19.62 -7.68
C ARG A 137 11.50 18.65 -6.82
N TRP A 138 11.17 17.36 -6.85
CA TRP A 138 11.75 16.37 -5.96
C TRP A 138 13.25 16.16 -6.25
N PRO A 139 14.11 15.98 -5.23
CA PRO A 139 15.52 15.69 -5.46
C PRO A 139 15.64 14.41 -6.29
N ARG A 140 16.26 14.52 -7.46
CA ARG A 140 16.64 13.34 -8.25
C ARG A 140 17.98 12.80 -7.74
N PRO A 141 18.24 11.49 -7.91
CA PRO A 141 19.57 10.93 -7.73
C PRO A 141 20.62 11.66 -8.57
#